data_AF-A0A1Y1RAZ0-F1
#
_entry.id   AF-A0A1Y1RAZ0-F1
#
_cell.length_a   1.000
_cell.length_b   1.000
_cell.length_c   1.000
_cell.angle_alpha   90.00
_cell.angle_beta   90.00
_cell.angle_gamma   90.00
#
_symmetry.space_group_name_H-M   'P 1'
#
loop_
_entity.id
_entity.type
_entity.pdbx_description
1 polymer ?
#
loop_
_entity_poly.entity_id
_entity_poly.type
_entity_poly.pdbx_seq_one_letter_code
_entity_poly.pdbx_strand_id
1 'polypeptide(L)'
;MQGVSWGVVIIGAYLFFTLFWPFGLIVALIGAFFGATIGLFFVIFFEMAHISFERLKEEHKQTKHLKELIEILSPPSQTDEKLSDHGS
;
A
#
# COMPACT_ATOMS: atom_id res chain seq x y z
N MET A 1 -11.24 -4.13 -0.03
CA MET A 1 -10.75 -3.83 1.33
C MET A 1 -11.75 -3.10 2.23
N GLN A 2 -12.88 -2.58 1.72
CA GLN A 2 -13.78 -1.72 2.52
C GLN A 2 -14.24 -2.35 3.86
N GLY A 3 -14.58 -3.64 3.90
CA GLY A 3 -15.05 -4.30 5.13
C GLY A 3 -14.02 -4.40 6.26
N VAL A 4 -12.72 -4.56 5.95
CA VAL A 4 -11.66 -4.66 6.97
C VAL A 4 -11.40 -3.30 7.61
N SER A 5 -11.48 -2.23 6.81
CA SER A 5 -11.33 -0.85 7.28
C SER A 5 -12.37 -0.48 8.33
N TRP A 6 -13.63 -0.85 8.14
CA TRP A 6 -14.68 -0.59 9.14
C TRP A 6 -14.45 -1.32 10.47
N GLY A 7 -13.78 -2.48 10.45
CA GLY A 7 -13.43 -3.22 11.65
C GLY A 7 -12.53 -2.41 12.59
N VAL A 8 -11.53 -1.72 12.05
CA VAL A 8 -10.60 -0.88 12.83
C VAL A 8 -11.34 0.27 13.52
N VAL A 9 -12.30 0.88 12.83
CA VAL A 9 -13.14 1.97 13.37
C VAL A 9 -14.02 1.45 14.53
N ILE A 10 -14.69 0.32 14.33
CA ILE A 10 -15.57 -0.29 15.34
C ILE A 10 -14.76 -0.73 16.57
N ILE A 11 -13.59 -1.34 16.35
CA ILE A 11 -12.69 -1.76 17.44
C ILE A 11 -12.19 -0.53 18.21
N GLY A 12 -11.77 0.53 17.52
CA GLY A 12 -11.34 1.77 18.15
C GLY A 12 -12.45 2.40 18.99
N ALA A 13 -13.66 2.49 18.46
CA ALA A 13 -14.81 3.01 19.18
C ALA A 13 -15.14 2.16 20.41
N TYR A 14 -15.18 0.84 20.26
CA TYR A 14 -15.51 -0.10 21.34
C TYR A 14 -14.45 -0.07 22.46
N LEU A 15 -13.17 -0.11 22.13
CA LEU A 15 -12.08 -0.06 23.11
C LEU A 15 -12.15 1.20 23.96
N PHE A 16 -12.30 2.37 23.31
CA PHE A 16 -12.40 3.63 24.04
C PHE A 16 -13.70 3.73 24.83
N PHE A 17 -14.83 3.26 24.29
CA PHE A 17 -16.08 3.23 25.04
C PHE A 17 -15.97 2.41 26.33
N THR A 18 -15.42 1.19 26.25
CA THR A 18 -15.24 0.30 27.40
C THR A 18 -14.21 0.87 28.40
N LEU A 19 -13.14 1.49 27.90
CA LEU A 19 -12.12 2.13 28.75
C LEU A 19 -12.70 3.28 29.58
N PHE A 20 -13.60 4.07 28.99
CA PHE A 20 -14.20 5.23 29.64
C PHE A 20 -15.56 4.96 30.30
N TRP A 21 -16.12 3.76 30.14
CA TRP A 21 -17.34 3.28 30.81
C TRP A 21 -17.39 3.57 32.32
N PRO A 22 -16.33 3.30 33.13
CA PRO A 22 -16.38 3.56 34.58
C PRO A 22 -16.49 5.05 34.94
N PHE A 23 -16.18 5.97 34.02
CA PHE A 23 -16.28 7.42 34.24
C PHE A 23 -17.67 7.98 33.88
N GLY A 24 -18.59 7.12 33.45
CA GLY A 24 -19.97 7.47 33.12
C GLY A 24 -20.26 7.50 31.62
N LEU A 25 -21.54 7.37 31.28
CA LEU A 25 -22.00 7.17 29.90
C LEU A 25 -21.61 8.32 28.96
N ILE A 26 -21.67 9.58 29.42
CA ILE A 26 -21.31 10.75 28.61
C ILE A 26 -19.82 10.71 28.25
N VAL A 27 -18.96 10.44 29.24
CA VAL A 27 -17.51 10.33 29.03
C VAL A 27 -17.18 9.15 28.12
N ALA A 28 -17.87 8.03 28.30
CA ALA A 28 -17.73 6.86 27.44
C ALA A 28 -18.10 7.14 25.97
N LEU A 29 -19.19 7.88 25.72
CA LEU A 29 -19.59 8.28 24.36
C LEU A 29 -18.57 9.22 23.71
N ILE A 30 -18.05 10.19 24.46
CA ILE A 30 -16.99 11.08 23.98
C ILE A 30 -15.73 10.26 23.66
N GLY A 31 -15.34 9.35 24.55
CA GLY A 31 -14.24 8.42 24.32
C GLY A 31 -14.44 7.60 23.05
N ALA A 32 -15.62 7.00 22.88
CA ALA A 32 -15.96 6.22 21.69
C ALA A 32 -15.85 7.04 20.40
N PHE A 33 -16.29 8.30 20.41
CA PHE A 33 -16.14 9.22 19.29
C PHE A 33 -14.67 9.42 18.93
N PHE A 34 -13.82 9.74 19.91
CA PHE A 34 -12.38 9.88 19.69
C PHE A 34 -11.72 8.57 19.23
N GLY A 35 -12.11 7.44 19.81
CA GLY A 35 -11.63 6.12 19.41
C GLY A 35 -11.99 5.78 17.96
N ALA A 36 -13.22 6.12 17.54
CA ALA A 36 -13.65 5.99 16.14
C ALA A 36 -12.85 6.90 15.20
N THR A 37 -12.59 8.16 15.60
CA THR A 37 -11.77 9.10 14.83
C THR A 37 -10.34 8.58 14.63
N ILE A 38 -9.72 8.06 15.69
CA ILE A 38 -8.39 7.45 15.62
C ILE A 38 -8.43 6.20 14.71
N GLY A 39 -9.46 5.37 14.84
CA GLY A 39 -9.65 4.21 13.97
C GLY A 39 -9.76 4.61 12.48
N LEU A 40 -10.50 5.68 12.17
CA LEU A 40 -10.60 6.24 10.82
C LEU A 40 -9.25 6.75 10.29
N PHE A 41 -8.45 7.39 11.15
CA PHE A 41 -7.10 7.80 10.77
C PHE A 41 -6.25 6.60 10.34
N PHE A 42 -6.29 5.50 11.11
CA PHE A 42 -5.57 4.28 10.74
C PHE A 42 -6.08 3.64 9.46
N VAL A 43 -7.39 3.66 9.20
CA VAL A 43 -7.96 3.19 7.94
C VAL A 43 -7.32 3.90 6.75
N ILE A 44 -7.32 5.24 6.78
CA ILE A 44 -6.76 6.05 5.70
C ILE A 44 -5.27 5.77 5.57
N PHE A 45 -4.56 5.67 6.68
CA PHE A 45 -3.13 5.38 6.68
C PHE A 45 -2.82 4.02 6.02
N PHE A 46 -3.54 2.96 6.38
CA PHE A 46 -3.35 1.64 5.77
C PHE A 46 -3.75 1.60 4.31
N GLU A 47 -4.80 2.30 3.93
CA GLU A 47 -5.23 2.39 2.53
C GLU A 47 -4.17 3.11 1.68
N MET A 48 -3.61 4.21 2.18
CA MET A 48 -2.49 4.91 1.53
C MET A 48 -1.23 4.05 1.43
N ALA A 49 -0.89 3.32 2.51
CA ALA A 49 0.24 2.39 2.49
C ALA A 49 0.04 1.28 1.45
N HIS A 50 -1.17 0.70 1.39
CA HIS A 50 -1.51 -0.34 0.42
C HIS A 50 -1.41 0.15 -1.01
N ILE A 51 -2.00 1.31 -1.33
CA ILE A 51 -1.93 1.92 -2.65
C ILE A 51 -0.47 2.19 -3.04
N SER A 52 0.36 2.66 -2.10
CA SER A 52 1.78 2.91 -2.35
C SER A 52 2.52 1.61 -2.68
N PHE A 53 2.25 0.53 -1.95
CA PHE A 53 2.83 -0.79 -2.23
C PHE A 53 2.38 -1.37 -3.56
N GLU A 54 1.10 -1.26 -3.90
CA GLU A 54 0.57 -1.69 -5.19
C GLU A 54 1.21 -0.91 -6.34
N ARG A 55 1.33 0.41 -6.21
CA ARG A 55 1.97 1.26 -7.22
C ARG A 55 3.43 0.87 -7.47
N LEU A 56 4.21 0.62 -6.41
CA LEU A 56 5.60 0.17 -6.54
C LEU A 56 5.69 -1.19 -7.24
N LYS A 57 4.79 -2.11 -6.91
CA LYS A 57 4.72 -3.43 -7.54
C LYS A 57 4.33 -3.34 -9.02
N GLU A 58 3.39 -2.46 -9.34
CA GLU A 58 2.97 -2.19 -10.71
C GLU A 58 4.07 -1.54 -11.53
N GLU A 59 4.77 -0.53 -11.01
CA GLU A 59 5.90 0.11 -11.70
C GLU A 59 7.03 -0.90 -11.99
N HIS A 60 7.34 -1.78 -11.04
CA HIS A 60 8.31 -2.84 -11.27
C HIS A 60 7.87 -3.79 -12.39
N LYS A 61 6.59 -4.17 -12.40
CA LYS A 61 6.02 -5.05 -13.42
C LYS A 61 6.01 -4.38 -14.80
N GLN A 62 5.63 -3.11 -14.88
CA GLN A 62 5.67 -2.32 -16.12
C GLN A 62 7.10 -2.18 -16.65
N THR A 63 8.07 -1.94 -15.77
CA THR A 63 9.49 -1.86 -16.15
C THR A 63 10.00 -3.17 -16.70
N LYS A 64 9.60 -4.30 -16.11
CA LYS A 64 9.96 -5.63 -16.61
C LYS A 64 9.41 -5.87 -18.02
N HIS A 65 8.13 -5.58 -18.24
CA HIS A 65 7.51 -5.74 -19.56
C HIS A 65 8.10 -4.81 -20.61
N LEU A 66 8.48 -3.58 -20.24
CA LEU A 66 9.15 -2.65 -21.14
C LEU A 66 10.52 -3.18 -21.57
N LYS A 67 11.29 -3.77 -20.64
CA LYS A 67 12.58 -4.41 -20.96
C LYS A 67 12.41 -5.59 -21.92
N GLU A 68 11.44 -6.46 -21.66
CA GLU A 68 11.10 -7.58 -22.55
C GLU A 68 10.71 -7.08 -23.95
N LEU A 69 9.94 -5.98 -24.04
CA LEU A 69 9.57 -5.39 -25.33
C LEU A 69 10.77 -4.82 -26.09
N ILE A 70 11.67 -4.12 -25.40
CA ILE A 70 12.90 -3.56 -25.99
C ILE A 70 13.81 -4.69 -26.48
N GLU A 71 13.94 -5.78 -25.75
CA GLU A 71 14.73 -6.95 -26.16
C GLU A 71 14.17 -7.62 -27.42
N ILE A 72 12.85 -7.77 -27.52
CA ILE A 72 12.17 -8.34 -28.69
C ILE A 72 12.25 -7.40 -29.91
N LEU A 73 12.14 -6.08 -29.68
CA LEU A 73 12.15 -5.07 -30.75
C LEU A 73 13.56 -4.62 -31.15
N SER A 74 14.59 -4.91 -30.35
CA SER A 74 15.97 -4.63 -30.70
C SER A 74 16.41 -5.61 -31.80
N PRO A 75 16.78 -5.13 -33.00
CA PRO A 75 17.28 -6.01 -34.05
C PRO A 75 18.60 -6.69 -33.60
N PRO A 76 18.90 -7.91 -34.10
CA PRO A 76 20.16 -8.58 -33.85
C PRO A 76 21.27 -7.85 -34.63
N SER A 77 21.81 -6.75 -34.10
CA SER A 77 22.89 -6.05 -34.81
C SER A 77 23.88 -5.30 -33.92
N GLN A 78 24.13 -5.72 -32.68
CA GLN A 78 25.31 -5.23 -31.94
C GLN A 78 26.11 -6.28 -31.16
N THR A 79 25.68 -7.54 -31.12
CA THR A 79 26.46 -8.58 -30.42
C THR A 79 27.60 -9.15 -31.27
N ASP A 80 27.52 -9.04 -32.60
CA ASP A 80 28.49 -9.69 -33.50
C ASP A 80 29.67 -8.79 -33.91
N GLU A 81 29.60 -7.46 -33.72
CA GLU A 81 30.67 -6.55 -34.16
C GLU A 81 31.83 -6.46 -33.16
N LYS A 82 31.57 -6.62 -31.86
CA LYS A 82 32.62 -6.52 -30.83
C LYS A 82 33.52 -7.75 -30.65
N LEU A 83 33.23 -8.87 -31.34
CA LEU A 83 34.07 -10.07 -31.30
C LEU A 83 35.00 -10.22 -32.51
N SER A 84 34.85 -9.39 -33.54
CA SER A 84 35.71 -9.41 -34.74
C SER A 84 36.96 -8.53 -34.59
N ASP A 85 36.89 -7.45 -33.80
CA ASP A 85 37.96 -6.44 -33.68
C ASP A 85 39.10 -6.81 -32.70
N HIS A 86 39.07 -8.01 -32.11
CA HIS A 86 40.17 -8.52 -31.27
C HIS A 86 40.95 -9.69 -31.92
N GLY A 87 40.70 -9.97 -33.20
CA GLY A 87 41.33 -11.05 -33.96
C GLY A 87 42.09 -10.58 -35.19
N SER A 88 43.00 -9.61 -35.05
CA SER A 88 44.00 -9.28 -36.08
C SER A 88 45.31 -8.83 -35.45
#